data_AF-A0A8J5JC34-F1
#
_entry.id   AF-A0A8J5JC34-F1
#
_cell.length_a   1.000
_cell.length_b   1.000
_cell.length_c   1.000
_cell.angle_alpha   90.00
_cell.angle_beta   90.00
_cell.angle_gamma   90.00
#
_symmetry.space_group_name_H-M   'P 1'
#
loop_
_entity.id
_entity.type
_entity.pdbx_description
1 polymer ?
#
loop_
_entity_poly.entity_id
_entity_poly.type
_entity_poly.pdbx_seq_one_letter_code
_entity_poly.pdbx_strand_id
1 'polypeptide(L)'
;MLAAYNERAVHNYAERSSSIFGTTAGKPFMQDKVPPFGSISEIGIICGKKVDGICVVLKANGQANFEGSIHGNPFGTREVFSLCRGEKLVSVEGFASQSIYGLRFGTSAGRYSKWFGHCEKGSKFDIHSDYFNNREEIVGFFGHADSASVNSLGIVMRHTTIKNPFEGLWVQKDQHTQHNMLQQSPHRGSVDELPLSDRQFAYFLQVRACEVLMIMERAHLFAIRAYKIEDTLPPALGNMRIIMATARWMLNALSHGLVQRTEREEEGKKILLSGQEKYAVGEKLLSDGSSTMQIVDGFRDSAGQLDAATLGVKKIIELKEMMAQAQQQMVQGERLRDEGQQETMRSQRFLPHLPTTKRMISAIRKMYKVVQTKDEIDHMNPELRSILLLKKSGGSEAEGHLPLQ
;
A
#
# COMPACT_ATOMS: atom_id res chain seq x y z
N MET A 1 12.82 -1.49 13.32
CA MET A 1 11.69 -2.46 13.23
C MET A 1 10.42 -1.89 13.84
N LEU A 2 10.44 -1.40 15.09
CA LEU A 2 9.25 -0.80 15.71
C LEU A 2 8.64 0.36 14.90
N ALA A 3 9.46 1.27 14.37
CA ALA A 3 8.97 2.35 13.49
C ALA A 3 8.22 1.78 12.26
N ALA A 4 8.82 0.84 11.54
CA ALA A 4 8.16 0.15 10.43
C ALA A 4 6.88 -0.59 10.86
N TYR A 5 6.83 -1.13 12.08
CA TYR A 5 5.61 -1.75 12.60
C TYR A 5 4.52 -0.70 12.85
N ASN A 6 4.85 0.42 13.47
CA ASN A 6 3.88 1.49 13.73
C ASN A 6 3.35 2.11 12.42
N GLU A 7 4.22 2.25 11.43
CA GLU A 7 3.88 2.77 10.09
C GLU A 7 3.31 1.69 9.16
N ARG A 8 3.09 0.46 9.61
CA ARG A 8 2.63 -0.64 8.74
C ARG A 8 1.27 -0.36 8.11
N ALA A 9 0.43 0.41 8.80
CA ALA A 9 -0.92 0.78 8.39
C ALA A 9 -0.95 2.12 7.63
N VAL A 10 0.11 2.91 7.73
CA VAL A 10 0.24 4.23 7.08
C VAL A 10 1.04 4.02 5.81
N HIS A 11 0.38 4.12 4.67
CA HIS A 11 1.08 4.21 3.40
C HIS A 11 1.00 5.61 2.86
N ASN A 12 2.18 6.12 2.49
CA ASN A 12 2.30 7.34 1.74
C ASN A 12 2.18 6.96 0.27
N TYR A 13 1.11 7.45 -0.33
CA TYR A 13 0.87 7.35 -1.76
C TYR A 13 0.94 8.74 -2.35
N ALA A 14 1.51 8.84 -3.54
CA ALA A 14 1.25 10.00 -4.38
C ALA A 14 0.13 9.61 -5.32
N GLU A 15 -0.91 10.44 -5.34
CA GLU A 15 -2.03 10.32 -6.26
C GLU A 15 -2.04 11.51 -7.21
N ARG A 16 -2.37 11.23 -8.46
CA ARG A 16 -2.63 12.27 -9.46
C ARG A 16 -3.81 11.87 -10.33
N SER A 17 -4.48 12.86 -10.86
CA SER A 17 -5.59 12.67 -11.78
C SER A 17 -5.13 12.94 -13.21
N SER A 18 -5.69 12.21 -14.18
CA SER A 18 -5.53 12.53 -15.59
C SER A 18 -6.35 13.76 -15.99
N SER A 19 -6.20 14.19 -17.24
CA SER A 19 -7.24 14.98 -17.90
C SER A 19 -8.55 14.19 -17.99
N ILE A 20 -9.67 14.91 -18.05
CA ILE A 20 -11.00 14.35 -18.23
C ILE A 20 -11.40 14.41 -19.72
N PHE A 21 -12.04 13.36 -20.23
CA PHE A 21 -12.49 13.27 -21.62
C PHE A 21 -14.01 13.11 -21.68
N GLY A 22 -14.68 13.84 -22.58
CA GLY A 22 -16.14 13.86 -22.71
C GLY A 22 -16.74 15.21 -22.37
N THR A 23 -17.99 15.24 -21.90
CA THR A 23 -18.68 16.47 -21.50
C THR A 23 -18.89 16.58 -19.99
N THR A 24 -19.13 17.79 -19.51
CA THR A 24 -19.51 18.08 -18.12
C THR A 24 -21.01 17.88 -17.86
N ALA A 25 -21.72 17.18 -18.75
CA ALA A 25 -23.15 16.91 -18.59
C ALA A 25 -23.39 15.85 -17.51
N GLY A 26 -24.39 16.07 -16.67
CA GLY A 26 -24.73 15.18 -15.55
C GLY A 26 -24.06 15.58 -14.23
N LYS A 27 -24.11 14.68 -13.25
CA LYS A 27 -23.53 14.91 -11.93
C LYS A 27 -22.05 14.49 -11.92
N PRO A 28 -21.15 15.29 -11.33
CA PRO A 28 -19.78 14.88 -11.13
C PRO A 28 -19.74 13.67 -10.18
N PHE A 29 -18.86 12.73 -10.47
CA PHE A 29 -18.55 11.60 -9.60
C PHE A 29 -17.03 11.47 -9.45
N MET A 30 -16.64 10.92 -8.32
CA MET A 30 -15.27 10.59 -7.99
C MET A 30 -15.24 9.18 -7.41
N GLN A 31 -14.15 8.48 -7.62
CA GLN A 31 -13.94 7.15 -7.06
C GLN A 31 -14.19 7.13 -5.55
N ASP A 32 -14.69 6.00 -5.07
CA ASP A 32 -14.73 5.72 -3.64
C ASP A 32 -13.32 5.70 -3.05
N LYS A 33 -13.19 6.02 -1.77
CA LYS A 33 -11.90 6.05 -1.06
C LYS A 33 -11.23 4.67 -1.13
N VAL A 34 -10.19 4.56 -1.96
CA VAL A 34 -9.48 3.30 -2.17
C VAL A 34 -8.72 2.92 -0.89
N PRO A 35 -8.97 1.73 -0.31
CA PRO A 35 -8.32 1.31 0.92
C PRO A 35 -6.80 1.23 0.75
N PRO A 36 -6.03 1.31 1.85
CA PRO A 36 -4.60 1.02 1.81
C PRO A 36 -4.34 -0.36 1.21
N PHE A 37 -3.34 -0.47 0.33
CA PHE A 37 -3.01 -1.70 -0.43
C PHE A 37 -4.11 -2.18 -1.38
N GLY A 38 -5.17 -1.38 -1.55
CA GLY A 38 -6.24 -1.63 -2.49
C GLY A 38 -5.77 -1.37 -3.91
N SER A 39 -6.00 -2.34 -4.78
CA SER A 39 -5.86 -2.18 -6.23
C SER A 39 -7.13 -2.70 -6.90
N ILE A 40 -7.42 -2.19 -8.10
CA ILE A 40 -8.51 -2.71 -8.91
C ILE A 40 -8.26 -4.20 -9.19
N SER A 41 -9.21 -5.05 -8.81
CA SER A 41 -9.25 -6.45 -9.20
C SER A 41 -10.20 -6.69 -10.36
N GLU A 42 -11.30 -5.94 -10.44
CA GLU A 42 -12.28 -6.07 -11.53
C GLU A 42 -12.85 -4.70 -11.91
N ILE A 43 -13.24 -4.58 -13.17
CA ILE A 43 -13.98 -3.43 -13.68
C ILE A 43 -15.31 -3.97 -14.21
N GLY A 44 -16.40 -3.46 -13.67
CA GLY A 44 -17.75 -3.70 -14.19
C GLY A 44 -18.13 -2.58 -15.14
N ILE A 45 -18.58 -2.94 -16.34
CA ILE A 45 -19.02 -2.00 -17.37
C ILE A 45 -20.42 -2.38 -17.79
N ILE A 46 -21.33 -1.42 -17.78
CA ILE A 46 -22.68 -1.55 -18.33
C ILE A 46 -22.66 -0.78 -19.64
N CYS A 47 -22.87 -1.47 -20.75
CA CYS A 47 -22.79 -0.85 -22.06
C CYS A 47 -23.75 -1.50 -23.07
N GLY A 48 -24.33 -0.65 -23.92
CA GLY A 48 -24.93 -1.04 -25.19
C GLY A 48 -24.21 -0.34 -26.33
N LYS A 49 -24.84 0.72 -26.88
CA LYS A 49 -24.24 1.55 -27.94
C LYS A 49 -23.22 2.58 -27.43
N LYS A 50 -23.25 2.86 -26.14
CA LYS A 50 -22.34 3.75 -25.41
C LYS A 50 -22.07 3.12 -24.05
N VAL A 51 -21.17 3.72 -23.28
CA VAL A 51 -20.92 3.31 -21.90
C VAL A 51 -21.98 3.94 -21.01
N ASP A 52 -22.88 3.09 -20.54
CA ASP A 52 -24.04 3.48 -19.76
C ASP A 52 -23.68 3.55 -18.27
N GLY A 53 -22.85 2.65 -17.78
CA GLY A 53 -22.36 2.66 -16.39
C GLY A 53 -21.00 2.02 -16.18
N ILE A 54 -20.30 2.41 -15.11
CA ILE A 54 -19.00 1.87 -14.70
C ILE A 54 -18.94 1.68 -13.18
N CYS A 55 -18.34 0.57 -12.74
CA CYS A 55 -17.97 0.34 -11.34
C CYS A 55 -16.64 -0.40 -11.25
N VAL A 56 -15.99 -0.31 -10.10
CA VAL A 56 -14.73 -1.00 -9.82
C VAL A 56 -14.86 -1.90 -8.61
N VAL A 57 -14.24 -3.07 -8.66
CA VAL A 57 -14.03 -3.92 -7.49
C VAL A 57 -12.58 -3.78 -7.09
N LEU A 58 -12.36 -3.34 -5.85
CA LEU A 58 -11.06 -3.15 -5.24
C LEU A 58 -10.73 -4.34 -4.36
N LYS A 59 -9.47 -4.77 -4.42
CA LYS A 59 -8.94 -5.82 -3.57
C LYS A 59 -7.74 -5.29 -2.80
N ALA A 60 -7.82 -5.35 -1.47
CA ALA A 60 -6.70 -5.09 -0.58
C ALA A 60 -6.15 -6.40 0.00
N ASN A 61 -4.85 -6.43 0.30
CA ASN A 61 -4.21 -7.61 0.88
C ASN A 61 -4.84 -7.97 2.23
N GLY A 62 -5.36 -9.20 2.34
CA GLY A 62 -5.94 -9.72 3.59
C GLY A 62 -7.32 -9.15 3.94
N GLN A 63 -7.96 -8.42 3.03
CA GLN A 63 -9.33 -7.92 3.18
C GLN A 63 -10.26 -8.53 2.11
N ALA A 64 -11.57 -8.54 2.41
CA ALA A 64 -12.59 -8.88 1.43
C ALA A 64 -12.58 -7.87 0.26
N ASN A 65 -13.05 -8.31 -0.90
CA ASN A 65 -13.21 -7.41 -2.04
C ASN A 65 -14.24 -6.31 -1.69
N PHE A 66 -13.92 -5.08 -2.05
CA PHE A 66 -14.80 -3.93 -1.91
C PHE A 66 -15.36 -3.57 -3.28
N GLU A 67 -16.66 -3.75 -3.48
CA GLU A 67 -17.34 -3.28 -4.69
C GLU A 67 -17.68 -1.80 -4.52
N GLY A 68 -17.14 -0.97 -5.41
CA GLY A 68 -17.40 0.46 -5.44
C GLY A 68 -18.76 0.77 -6.07
N SER A 69 -19.17 2.02 -5.90
CA SER A 69 -20.40 2.57 -6.44
C SER A 69 -20.47 2.44 -7.96
N ILE A 70 -21.67 2.17 -8.49
CA ILE A 70 -21.94 2.25 -9.93
C ILE A 70 -22.19 3.70 -10.29
N HIS A 71 -21.42 4.22 -11.26
CA HIS A 71 -21.62 5.55 -11.83
C HIS A 71 -22.26 5.43 -13.22
N GLY A 72 -23.34 6.16 -13.45
CA GLY A 72 -24.16 6.06 -14.65
C GLY A 72 -25.42 5.22 -14.45
N ASN A 73 -25.94 4.66 -15.54
CA ASN A 73 -27.10 3.80 -15.54
C ASN A 73 -26.74 2.41 -14.98
N PRO A 74 -27.38 1.96 -13.88
CA PRO A 74 -27.14 0.65 -13.28
C PRO A 74 -27.88 -0.49 -14.01
N PHE A 75 -28.77 -0.17 -14.95
CA PHE A 75 -29.60 -1.13 -15.65
C PHE A 75 -29.01 -1.46 -17.03
N GLY A 76 -28.89 -2.76 -17.33
CA GLY A 76 -28.41 -3.23 -18.62
C GLY A 76 -27.57 -4.50 -18.51
N THR A 77 -26.87 -4.83 -19.60
CA THR A 77 -25.93 -5.96 -19.62
C THR A 77 -24.64 -5.55 -18.94
N ARG A 78 -24.39 -6.07 -17.74
CA ARG A 78 -23.14 -5.89 -17.02
C ARG A 78 -22.09 -6.85 -17.58
N GLU A 79 -21.02 -6.30 -18.11
CA GLU A 79 -19.82 -7.03 -18.49
C GLU A 79 -18.70 -6.77 -17.48
N VAL A 80 -17.80 -7.73 -17.31
CA VAL A 80 -16.74 -7.67 -16.31
C VAL A 80 -15.38 -7.93 -16.95
N PHE A 81 -14.41 -7.07 -16.63
CA PHE A 81 -13.01 -7.27 -16.92
C PHE A 81 -12.24 -7.53 -15.63
N SER A 82 -11.94 -8.81 -15.36
CA SER A 82 -11.16 -9.21 -14.19
C SER A 82 -9.66 -9.18 -14.47
N LEU A 83 -8.87 -8.73 -13.49
CA LEU A 83 -7.42 -8.71 -13.52
C LEU A 83 -6.86 -9.98 -12.88
N CYS A 84 -5.83 -10.55 -13.51
CA CYS A 84 -5.12 -11.71 -12.98
C CYS A 84 -4.29 -11.34 -11.75
N ARG A 85 -3.89 -12.35 -10.97
CA ARG A 85 -3.08 -12.14 -9.76
C ARG A 85 -1.75 -11.45 -10.10
N GLY A 86 -1.55 -10.25 -9.55
CA GLY A 86 -0.33 -9.46 -9.74
C GLY A 86 -0.36 -8.52 -10.96
N GLU A 87 -1.39 -8.64 -11.79
CA GLU A 87 -1.65 -7.72 -12.90
C GLU A 87 -2.29 -6.43 -12.37
N LYS A 88 -1.88 -5.28 -12.92
CA LYS A 88 -2.35 -3.95 -12.52
C LYS A 88 -2.99 -3.25 -13.71
N LEU A 89 -4.00 -2.41 -13.47
CA LEU A 89 -4.57 -1.55 -14.50
C LEU A 89 -3.62 -0.37 -14.75
N VAL A 90 -3.24 -0.13 -16.00
CA VAL A 90 -2.21 0.87 -16.35
C VAL A 90 -2.59 1.76 -17.53
N SER A 91 -3.55 1.35 -18.36
CA SER A 91 -4.03 2.20 -19.45
C SER A 91 -5.54 2.10 -19.66
N VAL A 92 -6.09 3.20 -20.16
CA VAL A 92 -7.48 3.31 -20.59
C VAL A 92 -7.51 4.00 -21.94
N GLU A 93 -8.02 3.30 -22.94
CA GLU A 93 -8.34 3.85 -24.25
C GLU A 93 -9.83 4.06 -24.35
N GLY A 94 -10.25 5.10 -25.07
CA GLY A 94 -11.66 5.34 -25.29
C GLY A 94 -11.99 6.24 -26.46
N PHE A 95 -13.29 6.39 -26.69
CA PHE A 95 -13.86 7.32 -27.66
C PHE A 95 -14.90 8.20 -26.96
N ALA A 96 -14.70 9.52 -27.01
CA ALA A 96 -15.53 10.48 -26.31
C ALA A 96 -16.04 11.59 -27.23
N SER A 97 -17.29 12.00 -27.04
CA SER A 97 -17.83 13.26 -27.56
C SER A 97 -18.84 13.77 -26.53
N GLN A 98 -20.15 13.75 -26.82
CA GLN A 98 -21.18 14.10 -25.84
C GLN A 98 -21.29 13.09 -24.70
N SER A 99 -20.95 11.83 -24.95
CA SER A 99 -20.80 10.77 -23.95
C SER A 99 -19.57 9.92 -24.24
N ILE A 100 -19.26 8.99 -23.33
CA ILE A 100 -18.27 7.94 -23.57
C ILE A 100 -18.91 6.83 -24.42
N TYR A 101 -18.43 6.65 -25.64
CA TYR A 101 -18.97 5.67 -26.58
C TYR A 101 -18.31 4.30 -26.45
N GLY A 102 -16.99 4.30 -26.24
CA GLY A 102 -16.18 3.10 -26.23
C GLY A 102 -15.09 3.19 -25.17
N LEU A 103 -14.83 2.08 -24.47
CA LEU A 103 -13.71 1.93 -23.54
C LEU A 103 -12.96 0.63 -23.76
N ARG A 104 -11.65 0.66 -23.53
CA ARG A 104 -10.78 -0.51 -23.46
C ARG A 104 -9.73 -0.31 -22.39
N PHE A 105 -9.47 -1.37 -21.62
CA PHE A 105 -8.57 -1.34 -20.47
C PHE A 105 -7.31 -2.14 -20.77
N GLY A 106 -6.14 -1.57 -20.51
CA GLY A 106 -4.85 -2.22 -20.66
C GLY A 106 -4.14 -2.42 -19.32
N THR A 107 -3.41 -3.53 -19.23
CA THR A 107 -2.79 -3.96 -17.99
C THR A 107 -1.27 -3.97 -18.04
N SER A 108 -0.64 -4.03 -16.86
CA SER A 108 0.81 -4.15 -16.71
C SER A 108 1.42 -5.42 -17.33
N ALA A 109 0.59 -6.41 -17.67
CA ALA A 109 1.01 -7.62 -18.37
C ALA A 109 0.92 -7.49 -19.91
N GLY A 110 0.51 -6.33 -20.42
CA GLY A 110 0.28 -6.11 -21.86
C GLY A 110 -1.04 -6.69 -22.38
N ARG A 111 -1.93 -7.12 -21.49
CA ARG A 111 -3.26 -7.62 -21.85
C ARG A 111 -4.22 -6.45 -21.98
N TYR A 112 -5.06 -6.51 -23.02
CA TYR A 112 -6.15 -5.55 -23.20
C TYR A 112 -7.50 -6.27 -23.11
N SER A 113 -8.48 -5.57 -22.55
CA SER A 113 -9.87 -6.00 -22.63
C SER A 113 -10.38 -5.95 -24.08
N LYS A 114 -11.56 -6.52 -24.33
CA LYS A 114 -12.33 -6.16 -25.52
C LYS A 114 -12.78 -4.69 -25.43
N TRP A 115 -13.24 -4.13 -26.54
CA TRP A 115 -13.92 -2.85 -26.54
C TRP A 115 -15.32 -3.00 -25.92
N PHE A 116 -15.63 -2.13 -24.96
CA PHE A 116 -16.95 -1.99 -24.36
C PHE A 116 -17.64 -0.78 -25.01
N GLY A 117 -18.79 -0.97 -25.64
CA GLY A 117 -19.46 0.04 -26.46
C GLY A 117 -18.92 0.15 -27.90
N HIS A 118 -19.15 1.27 -28.58
CA HIS A 118 -18.75 1.49 -29.98
C HIS A 118 -17.52 2.40 -30.12
N CYS A 119 -16.68 2.10 -31.12
CA CYS A 119 -15.47 2.84 -31.48
C CYS A 119 -15.62 3.74 -32.72
N GLU A 120 -16.82 3.83 -33.28
CA GLU A 120 -17.09 4.56 -34.54
C GLU A 120 -17.42 6.04 -34.34
N LYS A 121 -17.65 6.48 -33.09
CA LYS A 121 -18.10 7.85 -32.78
C LYS A 121 -17.25 8.50 -31.70
N GLY A 122 -16.95 9.78 -31.91
CA GLY A 122 -16.21 10.61 -30.97
C GLY A 122 -14.71 10.62 -31.25
N SER A 123 -14.01 11.47 -30.50
CA SER A 123 -12.55 11.59 -30.57
C SER A 123 -11.92 10.48 -29.75
N LYS A 124 -10.93 9.80 -30.34
CA LYS A 124 -10.12 8.81 -29.62
C LYS A 124 -9.32 9.53 -28.52
N PHE A 125 -9.28 8.94 -27.34
CA PHE A 125 -8.38 9.32 -26.26
C PHE A 125 -7.65 8.10 -25.71
N ASP A 126 -6.53 8.35 -25.08
CA ASP A 126 -5.67 7.33 -24.50
C ASP A 126 -4.95 7.89 -23.28
N ILE A 127 -5.04 7.18 -22.16
CA ILE A 127 -4.45 7.58 -20.89
C ILE A 127 -3.58 6.44 -20.38
N HIS A 128 -2.32 6.75 -20.10
CA HIS A 128 -1.33 5.81 -19.59
C HIS A 128 -0.80 6.25 -18.23
N SER A 129 -0.67 5.29 -17.32
CA SER A 129 0.07 5.47 -16.07
C SER A 129 1.57 5.31 -16.29
N ASP A 130 2.35 5.91 -15.41
CA ASP A 130 3.81 5.76 -15.40
C ASP A 130 4.23 4.47 -14.68
N TYR A 131 3.66 3.33 -15.10
CA TYR A 131 3.89 2.05 -14.42
C TYR A 131 5.34 1.56 -14.55
N PHE A 132 6.00 1.83 -15.67
CA PHE A 132 7.35 1.34 -15.92
C PHE A 132 8.39 2.02 -15.03
N ASN A 133 8.30 3.34 -14.86
CA ASN A 133 9.27 4.08 -14.04
C ASN A 133 8.87 4.08 -12.57
N ASN A 134 7.60 4.39 -12.27
CA ASN A 134 7.15 4.67 -10.91
C ASN A 134 6.25 3.59 -10.30
N ARG A 135 5.96 2.50 -11.04
CA ARG A 135 4.98 1.47 -10.63
C ARG A 135 3.61 2.07 -10.32
N GLU A 136 3.30 3.16 -11.01
CA GLU A 136 2.03 3.86 -10.90
C GLU A 136 0.91 3.04 -11.55
N GLU A 137 -0.12 2.76 -10.78
CA GLU A 137 -1.30 2.00 -11.22
C GLU A 137 -2.55 2.88 -11.20
N ILE A 138 -3.53 2.51 -12.02
CA ILE A 138 -4.85 3.13 -12.01
C ILE A 138 -5.65 2.51 -10.85
N VAL A 139 -6.16 3.36 -9.97
CA VAL A 139 -6.90 2.93 -8.76
C VAL A 139 -8.38 3.27 -8.80
N GLY A 140 -8.81 4.07 -9.78
CA GLY A 140 -10.21 4.30 -10.06
C GLY A 140 -10.45 5.43 -11.04
N PHE A 141 -11.69 5.90 -11.08
CA PHE A 141 -12.22 6.76 -12.13
C PHE A 141 -12.92 7.97 -11.52
N PHE A 142 -12.95 9.07 -12.26
CA PHE A 142 -13.74 10.24 -11.94
C PHE A 142 -14.35 10.81 -13.22
N GLY A 143 -15.42 11.59 -13.13
CA GLY A 143 -16.04 12.13 -14.34
C GLY A 143 -17.41 12.71 -14.09
N HIS A 144 -18.25 12.74 -15.13
CA HIS A 144 -19.65 13.14 -15.02
C HIS A 144 -20.55 12.02 -15.56
N ALA A 145 -21.63 11.74 -14.84
CA ALA A 145 -22.62 10.75 -15.22
C ALA A 145 -24.03 11.20 -14.85
N ASP A 146 -25.01 10.72 -15.60
CA ASP A 146 -26.44 10.86 -15.29
C ASP A 146 -27.10 9.48 -15.16
N SER A 147 -28.42 9.45 -15.04
CA SER A 147 -29.17 8.20 -14.92
C SER A 147 -29.15 7.35 -16.20
N ALA A 148 -28.66 7.89 -17.32
CA ALA A 148 -28.66 7.24 -18.63
C ALA A 148 -27.26 6.84 -19.11
N SER A 149 -26.21 7.62 -18.82
CA SER A 149 -24.85 7.30 -19.26
C SER A 149 -23.70 7.95 -18.48
N VAL A 150 -22.49 7.43 -18.75
CA VAL A 150 -21.24 8.10 -18.41
C VAL A 150 -20.90 9.11 -19.52
N ASN A 151 -20.91 10.39 -19.15
CA ASN A 151 -20.75 11.50 -20.10
C ASN A 151 -19.29 11.97 -20.22
N SER A 152 -18.50 11.78 -19.17
CA SER A 152 -17.06 11.99 -19.18
C SER A 152 -16.32 11.07 -18.22
N LEU A 153 -15.05 10.84 -18.51
CA LEU A 153 -14.19 9.95 -17.74
C LEU A 153 -12.75 10.49 -17.68
N GLY A 154 -12.19 10.47 -16.49
CA GLY A 154 -10.78 10.54 -16.18
C GLY A 154 -10.40 9.42 -15.22
N ILE A 155 -9.11 9.25 -14.99
CA ILE A 155 -8.57 8.21 -14.12
C ILE A 155 -7.73 8.80 -12.99
N VAL A 156 -7.79 8.13 -11.84
CA VAL A 156 -6.89 8.41 -10.71
C VAL A 156 -5.79 7.38 -10.71
N MET A 157 -4.56 7.88 -10.67
CA MET A 157 -3.34 7.10 -10.70
C MET A 157 -2.63 7.23 -9.36
N ARG A 158 -2.10 6.12 -8.85
CA ARG A 158 -1.47 6.02 -7.54
C ARG A 158 -0.15 5.28 -7.65
N HIS A 159 0.88 5.77 -6.98
CA HIS A 159 2.09 4.99 -6.72
C HIS A 159 2.51 5.06 -5.25
N THR A 160 3.11 3.99 -4.75
CA THR A 160 3.66 3.92 -3.40
C THR A 160 4.96 4.73 -3.34
N THR A 161 4.97 5.81 -2.55
CA THR A 161 6.16 6.65 -2.41
C THR A 161 7.14 6.05 -1.40
N ILE A 162 6.61 5.43 -0.34
CA ILE A 162 7.39 4.83 0.73
C ILE A 162 6.93 3.39 0.95
N LYS A 163 7.82 2.44 0.67
CA LYS A 163 7.56 1.01 0.91
C LYS A 163 7.89 0.65 2.35
N ASN A 164 6.97 -0.05 3.00
CA ASN A 164 7.20 -0.62 4.32
C ASN A 164 7.49 -2.12 4.17
N PRO A 165 8.52 -2.70 4.78
CA PRO A 165 8.77 -4.14 4.69
C PRO A 165 7.71 -5.00 5.39
N PHE A 166 6.88 -4.41 6.27
CA PHE A 166 5.74 -5.04 6.94
C PHE A 166 4.40 -4.79 6.22
N GLU A 167 4.45 -4.35 4.97
CA GLU A 167 3.27 -4.11 4.13
C GLU A 167 2.27 -5.27 4.15
N GLY A 168 1.00 -4.96 4.47
CA GLY A 168 -0.08 -5.95 4.48
C GLY A 168 -0.05 -6.95 5.65
N LEU A 169 0.90 -6.81 6.59
CA LEU A 169 0.95 -7.64 7.80
C LEU A 169 0.17 -6.96 8.92
N TRP A 170 -0.55 -7.75 9.72
CA TRP A 170 -1.35 -7.24 10.84
C TRP A 170 -2.38 -6.15 10.45
N VAL A 171 -2.93 -6.23 9.22
CA VAL A 171 -3.94 -5.28 8.68
C VAL A 171 -5.38 -5.76 8.90
N GLN A 172 -5.56 -7.00 9.36
CA GLN A 172 -6.86 -7.50 9.76
C GLN A 172 -7.32 -6.74 11.01
N LYS A 173 -8.38 -5.93 10.87
CA LYS A 173 -9.21 -5.58 12.03
C LYS A 173 -9.84 -6.88 12.52
N ASP A 174 -9.87 -7.07 13.84
CA ASP A 174 -10.35 -8.23 14.60
C ASP A 174 -11.79 -8.70 14.23
N GLN A 175 -12.03 -9.16 13.01
CA GLN A 175 -13.30 -9.77 12.60
C GLN A 175 -13.30 -11.28 12.86
N HIS A 176 -12.14 -11.94 12.78
CA HIS A 176 -12.03 -13.37 13.09
C HIS A 176 -12.13 -13.68 14.59
N THR A 177 -11.89 -12.70 15.45
CA THR A 177 -12.04 -12.86 16.89
C THR A 177 -13.52 -12.98 17.28
N GLN A 178 -14.46 -12.34 16.57
CA GLN A 178 -15.89 -12.49 16.88
C GLN A 178 -16.46 -13.87 16.54
N HIS A 179 -15.96 -14.55 15.50
CA HIS A 179 -16.46 -15.89 15.15
C HIS A 179 -15.93 -16.99 16.08
N ASN A 180 -14.70 -16.84 16.59
CA ASN A 180 -14.13 -17.78 17.57
C ASN A 180 -14.52 -17.46 19.03
N MET A 181 -14.96 -16.23 19.34
CA MET A 181 -15.48 -15.88 20.68
C MET A 181 -16.89 -16.40 20.96
N LEU A 182 -17.65 -16.81 19.94
CA LEU A 182 -18.98 -17.43 20.13
C LEU A 182 -18.91 -18.91 20.59
N GLN A 183 -17.71 -19.48 20.74
CA GLN A 183 -17.49 -20.83 21.29
C GLN A 183 -16.64 -20.90 22.56
N GLN A 184 -16.29 -19.76 23.18
CA GLN A 184 -15.52 -19.78 24.42
C GLN A 184 -16.41 -19.61 25.66
N SER A 185 -16.33 -20.61 26.54
CA SER A 185 -16.95 -20.71 27.84
C SER A 185 -16.71 -19.47 28.72
N PRO A 186 -17.66 -19.08 29.59
CA PRO A 186 -17.65 -17.79 30.31
C PRO A 186 -16.67 -17.73 31.51
N HIS A 187 -15.59 -18.50 31.49
CA HIS A 187 -14.62 -18.57 32.59
C HIS A 187 -13.21 -18.27 32.09
N ARG A 188 -12.96 -17.02 31.73
CA ARG A 188 -11.68 -16.31 31.89
C ARG A 188 -11.88 -14.83 31.56
N GLY A 189 -12.15 -14.03 32.58
CA GLY A 189 -11.94 -12.58 32.51
C GLY A 189 -10.49 -12.26 32.80
N SER A 190 -9.89 -11.36 32.01
CA SER A 190 -8.70 -10.56 32.34
C SER A 190 -8.59 -9.47 31.25
N VAL A 191 -8.98 -8.22 31.50
CA VAL A 191 -8.05 -7.12 31.85
C VAL A 191 -6.60 -7.43 31.43
N ASP A 192 -6.06 -6.73 30.42
CA ASP A 192 -4.69 -6.82 29.87
C ASP A 192 -4.35 -7.88 28.79
N GLU A 193 -5.26 -8.25 27.88
CA GLU A 193 -4.83 -8.92 26.65
C GLU A 193 -4.25 -7.88 25.65
N LEU A 194 -2.94 -7.96 25.39
CA LEU A 194 -2.30 -7.19 24.32
C LEU A 194 -3.05 -7.43 23.00
N PRO A 195 -3.27 -6.38 22.17
CA PRO A 195 -3.82 -6.55 20.83
C PRO A 195 -3.06 -7.64 20.06
N LEU A 196 -3.78 -8.48 19.32
CA LEU A 196 -3.22 -9.61 18.55
C LEU A 196 -1.98 -9.20 17.75
N SER A 197 -2.04 -8.03 17.11
CA SER A 197 -0.93 -7.49 16.33
C SER A 197 0.33 -7.23 17.16
N ASP A 198 0.18 -6.68 18.38
CA ASP A 198 1.31 -6.32 19.23
C ASP A 198 1.96 -7.57 19.82
N ARG A 199 1.16 -8.56 20.22
CA ARG A 199 1.64 -9.87 20.65
C ARG A 199 2.40 -10.59 19.54
N GLN A 200 1.82 -10.67 18.35
CA GLN A 200 2.49 -11.27 17.19
C GLN A 200 3.76 -10.50 16.81
N PHE A 201 3.78 -9.17 16.95
CA PHE A 201 4.99 -8.38 16.72
C PHE A 201 6.07 -8.67 17.76
N ALA A 202 5.73 -8.86 19.04
CA ALA A 202 6.69 -9.31 20.05
C ALA A 202 7.30 -10.68 19.69
N TYR A 203 6.48 -11.64 19.26
CA TYR A 203 6.97 -12.92 18.75
C TYR A 203 7.85 -12.77 17.51
N PHE A 204 7.51 -11.84 16.63
CA PHE A 204 8.34 -11.54 15.46
C PHE A 204 9.75 -11.07 15.87
N LEU A 205 9.84 -10.19 16.88
CA LEU A 205 11.14 -9.75 17.41
C LEU A 205 11.94 -10.91 18.02
N GLN A 206 11.27 -11.83 18.72
CA GLN A 206 11.92 -13.03 19.28
C GLN A 206 12.45 -13.95 18.18
N VAL A 207 11.61 -14.29 17.19
CA VAL A 207 12.01 -15.12 16.04
C VAL A 207 13.20 -14.48 15.32
N ARG A 208 13.14 -13.16 15.14
CA ARG A 208 14.22 -12.41 14.50
C ARG A 208 15.51 -12.43 15.32
N ALA A 209 15.44 -12.30 16.64
CA ALA A 209 16.61 -12.40 17.51
C ALA A 209 17.25 -13.79 17.42
N CYS A 210 16.44 -14.85 17.48
CA CYS A 210 16.91 -16.23 17.31
C CYS A 210 17.58 -16.46 15.94
N GLU A 211 16.98 -15.96 14.86
CA GLU A 211 17.54 -16.06 13.51
C GLU A 211 18.93 -15.41 13.45
N VAL A 212 19.07 -14.18 13.96
CA VAL A 212 20.35 -13.45 13.95
C VAL A 212 21.40 -14.18 14.81
N LEU A 213 21.02 -14.69 15.99
CA LEU A 213 21.94 -15.43 16.86
C LEU A 213 22.43 -16.73 16.21
N MET A 214 21.54 -17.51 15.59
CA MET A 214 21.93 -18.74 14.87
C MET A 214 22.87 -18.44 13.70
N ILE A 215 22.64 -17.34 12.98
CA ILE A 215 23.52 -16.93 11.87
C ILE A 215 24.88 -16.48 12.40
N MET A 216 24.90 -15.75 13.51
CA MET A 216 26.13 -15.32 14.17
C MET A 216 26.96 -16.51 14.65
N GLU A 217 26.32 -17.50 15.28
CA GLU A 217 26.97 -18.76 15.67
C GLU A 217 27.56 -19.49 14.47
N ARG A 218 26.82 -19.60 13.35
CA ARG A 218 27.32 -20.21 12.12
C ARG A 218 28.53 -19.47 11.55
N ALA A 219 28.49 -18.14 11.52
CA ALA A 219 29.61 -17.32 11.05
C ALA A 219 30.84 -17.45 11.97
N HIS A 220 30.62 -17.54 13.29
CA HIS A 220 31.68 -17.75 14.27
C HIS A 220 32.31 -19.14 14.15
N LEU A 221 31.50 -20.19 14.04
CA LEU A 221 31.97 -21.57 13.83
C LEU A 221 32.75 -21.69 12.51
N PHE A 222 32.30 -21.01 11.45
CA PHE A 222 33.06 -20.92 10.20
C PHE A 222 34.45 -20.31 10.44
N ALA A 223 34.53 -19.17 11.13
CA ALA A 223 35.81 -18.51 11.40
C ALA A 223 36.76 -19.40 12.23
N ILE A 224 36.25 -20.06 13.28
CA ILE A 224 37.04 -21.01 14.09
C ILE A 224 37.54 -22.17 13.24
N ARG A 225 36.68 -22.77 12.41
CA ARG A 225 37.07 -23.92 11.58
C ARG A 225 38.10 -23.52 10.53
N ALA A 226 37.91 -22.39 9.85
CA ALA A 226 38.84 -21.87 8.86
C ALA A 226 40.21 -21.59 9.48
N TYR A 227 40.25 -20.99 10.68
CA TYR A 227 41.48 -20.74 11.41
C TYR A 227 42.19 -22.04 11.82
N LYS A 228 41.44 -23.05 12.29
CA LYS A 228 42.01 -24.36 12.67
C LYS A 228 42.66 -25.12 11.52
N ILE A 229 42.27 -24.82 10.27
CA ILE A 229 42.80 -25.47 9.06
C ILE A 229 43.66 -24.51 8.22
N GLU A 230 44.12 -23.39 8.80
CA GLU A 230 44.87 -22.33 8.12
C GLU A 230 46.02 -22.89 7.27
N ASP A 231 46.77 -23.85 7.80
CA ASP A 231 47.91 -24.49 7.12
C ASP A 231 47.54 -25.26 5.84
N THR A 232 46.27 -25.64 5.69
CA THR A 232 45.75 -26.34 4.52
C THR A 232 45.09 -25.41 3.51
N LEU A 233 44.80 -24.17 3.90
CA LEU A 233 44.17 -23.18 3.03
C LEU A 233 45.22 -22.52 2.14
N PRO A 234 44.84 -22.08 0.92
CA PRO A 234 45.67 -21.20 0.13
C PRO A 234 46.12 -19.97 0.96
N PRO A 235 47.38 -19.51 0.86
CA PRO A 235 47.91 -18.43 1.72
C PRO A 235 47.06 -17.15 1.75
N ALA A 236 46.39 -16.83 0.63
CA ALA A 236 45.47 -15.70 0.54
C ALA A 236 44.21 -15.85 1.42
N LEU A 237 43.74 -17.08 1.63
CA LEU A 237 42.54 -17.41 2.43
C LEU A 237 42.87 -17.73 3.90
N GLY A 238 44.09 -18.18 4.19
CA GLY A 238 44.55 -18.44 5.56
C GLY A 238 44.70 -17.19 6.42
N ASN A 239 44.87 -16.01 5.80
CA ASN A 239 45.01 -14.75 6.52
C ASN A 239 43.76 -14.44 7.40
N MET A 240 43.97 -14.29 8.71
CA MET A 240 42.92 -14.02 9.70
C MET A 240 42.02 -12.81 9.33
N ARG A 241 42.58 -11.77 8.70
CA ARG A 241 41.77 -10.63 8.21
C ARG A 241 40.76 -11.05 7.14
N ILE A 242 41.16 -11.96 6.25
CA ILE A 242 40.32 -12.49 5.17
C ILE A 242 39.27 -13.46 5.73
N ILE A 243 39.67 -14.33 6.67
CA ILE A 243 38.74 -15.23 7.37
C ILE A 243 37.64 -14.41 8.08
N MET A 244 38.04 -13.40 8.86
CA MET A 244 37.10 -12.54 9.58
C MET A 244 36.24 -11.69 8.64
N ALA A 245 36.80 -11.18 7.54
CA ALA A 245 36.03 -10.47 6.50
C ALA A 245 34.98 -11.39 5.86
N THR A 246 35.32 -12.65 5.58
CA THR A 246 34.41 -13.64 5.01
C THR A 246 33.31 -14.05 5.99
N ALA A 247 33.66 -14.25 7.27
CA ALA A 247 32.69 -14.51 8.33
C ALA A 247 31.71 -13.35 8.51
N ARG A 248 32.21 -12.10 8.49
CA ARG A 248 31.38 -10.89 8.53
C ARG A 248 30.48 -10.77 7.30
N TRP A 249 31.02 -11.07 6.12
CA TRP A 249 30.22 -11.12 4.88
C TRP A 249 29.11 -12.16 4.98
N MET A 250 29.41 -13.37 5.45
CA MET A 250 28.43 -14.44 5.66
C MET A 250 27.32 -14.01 6.63
N LEU A 251 27.67 -13.41 7.76
CA LEU A 251 26.71 -12.85 8.73
C LEU A 251 25.79 -11.82 8.06
N ASN A 252 26.36 -10.84 7.36
CA ASN A 252 25.58 -9.79 6.68
C ASN A 252 24.70 -10.34 5.54
N ALA A 253 25.20 -11.33 4.78
CA ALA A 253 24.48 -11.93 3.66
C ALA A 253 23.29 -12.77 4.12
N LEU A 254 23.43 -13.47 5.25
CA LEU A 254 22.40 -14.37 5.78
C LEU A 254 21.42 -13.65 6.70
N SER A 255 21.87 -12.68 7.49
CA SER A 255 21.01 -11.98 8.45
C SER A 255 19.94 -11.12 7.80
N HIS A 256 20.03 -10.78 6.51
CA HIS A 256 19.03 -9.99 5.76
C HIS A 256 18.64 -8.68 6.45
N GLY A 257 19.27 -7.56 6.07
CA GLY A 257 18.79 -6.25 6.50
C GLY A 257 18.96 -5.97 7.99
N LEU A 258 20.11 -6.36 8.56
CA LEU A 258 20.61 -5.69 9.75
C LEU A 258 20.72 -4.20 9.46
N VAL A 259 20.06 -3.40 10.29
CA VAL A 259 20.01 -1.96 10.13
C VAL A 259 21.39 -1.40 10.43
N GLN A 260 21.99 -0.70 9.46
CA GLN A 260 23.26 -0.04 9.67
C GLN A 260 23.09 1.08 10.69
N ARG A 261 24.04 1.18 11.64
CA ARG A 261 24.15 2.37 12.47
C ARG A 261 24.63 3.53 11.61
N THR A 262 23.88 4.61 11.64
CA THR A 262 24.19 5.88 10.95
C THR A 262 24.51 6.93 11.99
N GLU A 263 25.57 7.70 11.77
CA GLU A 263 25.95 8.82 12.63
C GLU A 263 25.06 10.07 12.38
N ARG A 264 24.28 10.05 11.29
CA ARG A 264 23.46 11.18 10.83
C ARG A 264 21.99 11.05 11.21
N GLU A 265 21.66 10.22 12.18
CA GLU A 265 20.27 9.96 12.58
C GLU A 265 19.57 11.25 13.03
N GLU A 266 20.23 12.09 13.82
CA GLU A 266 19.67 13.36 14.32
C GLU A 266 19.41 14.38 13.21
N GLU A 267 20.27 14.43 12.19
CA GLU A 267 20.03 15.24 10.99
C GLU A 267 18.80 14.73 10.24
N GLY A 268 18.69 13.40 10.07
CA GLY A 268 17.52 12.76 9.48
C GLY A 268 16.22 13.10 10.21
N LYS A 269 16.21 13.05 11.55
CA LYS A 269 15.03 13.38 12.37
C LYS A 269 14.59 14.83 12.18
N LYS A 270 15.53 15.79 12.15
CA LYS A 270 15.21 17.21 11.93
C LYS A 270 14.56 17.45 10.57
N ILE A 271 15.11 16.84 9.51
CA ILE A 271 14.54 16.96 8.16
C ILE A 271 13.16 16.31 8.10
N LEU A 272 12.97 15.16 8.75
CA LEU A 272 11.67 14.48 8.79
C LEU A 272 10.60 15.34 9.46
N LEU A 273 10.90 15.93 10.62
CA LEU A 273 9.97 16.80 11.34
C LEU A 273 9.60 18.03 10.51
N SER A 274 10.58 18.69 9.89
CA SER A 274 10.33 19.83 9.01
C SER A 274 9.44 19.45 7.81
N GLY A 275 9.70 18.30 7.19
CA GLY A 275 8.89 17.80 6.09
C GLY A 275 7.44 17.48 6.50
N GLN A 276 7.25 16.87 7.67
CA GLN A 276 5.92 16.58 8.23
C GLN A 276 5.13 17.86 8.54
N GLU A 277 5.79 18.88 9.09
CA GLU A 277 5.17 20.18 9.38
C GLU A 277 4.71 20.87 8.08
N LYS A 278 5.58 20.95 7.07
CA LYS A 278 5.23 21.53 5.76
C LYS A 278 4.08 20.80 5.10
N TYR A 279 4.09 19.47 5.15
CA TYR A 279 3.01 18.65 4.60
C TYR A 279 1.68 18.92 5.31
N ALA A 280 1.68 18.97 6.64
CA ALA A 280 0.47 19.25 7.43
C ALA A 280 -0.08 20.65 7.17
N VAL A 281 0.79 21.66 7.06
CA VAL A 281 0.39 23.02 6.69
C VAL A 281 -0.18 23.06 5.27
N GLY A 282 0.45 22.38 4.32
CA GLY A 282 -0.03 22.26 2.94
C GLY A 282 -1.44 21.65 2.85
N GLU A 283 -1.66 20.52 3.52
CA GLU A 283 -2.97 19.86 3.60
C GLU A 283 -4.05 20.76 4.23
N LYS A 284 -3.70 21.52 5.27
CA LYS A 284 -4.63 22.47 5.88
C LYS A 284 -5.04 23.56 4.89
N LEU A 285 -4.09 24.14 4.16
CA LEU A 285 -4.38 25.17 3.15
C LEU A 285 -5.26 24.63 2.01
N LEU A 286 -5.05 23.38 1.60
CA LEU A 286 -5.89 22.72 0.59
C LEU A 286 -7.32 22.50 1.11
N SER A 287 -7.47 22.05 2.35
CA SER A 287 -8.76 21.86 3.00
C SER A 287 -9.52 23.18 3.16
N ASP A 288 -8.85 24.23 3.62
CA ASP A 288 -9.44 25.55 3.84
C ASP A 288 -9.83 26.20 2.50
N GLY A 289 -8.96 26.12 1.48
CA GLY A 289 -9.21 26.60 0.13
C GLY A 289 -10.38 25.86 -0.54
N SER A 290 -10.43 24.53 -0.41
CA SER A 290 -11.54 23.71 -0.93
C SER A 290 -12.87 24.04 -0.24
N SER A 291 -12.86 24.26 1.07
CA SER A 291 -14.06 24.64 1.84
C SER A 291 -14.58 26.01 1.39
N THR A 292 -13.67 26.95 1.15
CA THR A 292 -14.00 28.28 0.64
C THR A 292 -14.58 28.22 -0.77
N MET A 293 -14.04 27.37 -1.65
CA MET A 293 -14.61 27.17 -2.99
C MET A 293 -15.99 26.53 -2.96
N GLN A 294 -16.25 25.57 -2.06
CA GLN A 294 -17.58 25.00 -1.88
C GLN A 294 -18.62 26.04 -1.46
N ILE A 295 -18.24 26.97 -0.58
CA ILE A 295 -19.10 28.09 -0.19
C ILE A 295 -19.44 28.93 -1.43
N VAL A 296 -18.44 29.27 -2.26
CA VAL A 296 -18.67 30.05 -3.48
C VAL A 296 -19.54 29.30 -4.49
N ASP A 297 -19.32 27.99 -4.67
CA ASP A 297 -20.09 27.15 -5.59
C ASP A 297 -21.57 27.08 -5.19
N GLY A 298 -21.89 27.20 -3.90
CA GLY A 298 -23.28 27.30 -3.40
C GLY A 298 -24.03 28.56 -3.87
N PHE A 299 -23.32 29.58 -4.36
CA PHE A 299 -23.90 30.81 -4.91
C PHE A 299 -23.91 30.84 -6.44
N ARG A 300 -23.42 29.80 -7.12
CA ARG A 300 -23.44 29.73 -8.58
C ARG A 300 -24.80 29.27 -9.07
N ASP A 301 -25.23 29.83 -10.20
CA ASP A 301 -26.44 29.40 -10.88
C ASP A 301 -26.25 28.04 -11.59
N SER A 302 -27.31 27.54 -12.23
CA SER A 302 -27.28 26.28 -13.00
C SER A 302 -26.35 26.33 -14.23
N ALA A 303 -25.89 27.51 -14.64
CA ALA A 303 -24.88 27.71 -15.68
C ALA A 303 -23.45 27.85 -15.10
N GLY A 304 -23.29 27.77 -13.77
CA GLY A 304 -22.01 27.88 -13.09
C GLY A 304 -21.48 29.31 -12.96
N GLN A 305 -22.32 30.32 -13.19
CA GLN A 305 -21.95 31.73 -13.08
C GLN A 305 -22.51 32.38 -11.81
N LEU A 306 -21.83 33.44 -11.35
CA LEU A 306 -22.32 34.30 -10.27
C LEU A 306 -23.17 35.41 -10.90
N ASP A 307 -24.49 35.34 -10.74
CA ASP A 307 -25.42 36.31 -11.33
C ASP A 307 -25.59 37.58 -10.47
N ALA A 308 -25.29 38.73 -11.08
CA ALA A 308 -25.35 40.05 -10.47
C ALA A 308 -26.77 40.52 -10.18
N ALA A 309 -27.75 40.02 -10.94
CA ALA A 309 -29.15 40.38 -10.78
C ALA A 309 -29.75 39.82 -9.48
N THR A 310 -29.31 38.62 -9.06
CA THR A 310 -29.80 37.93 -7.85
C THR A 310 -28.97 38.20 -6.60
N LEU A 311 -27.64 38.35 -6.72
CA LEU A 311 -26.74 38.45 -5.55
C LEU A 311 -26.33 39.90 -5.21
N GLY A 312 -26.45 40.81 -6.18
CA GLY A 312 -25.97 42.19 -6.07
C GLY A 312 -24.46 42.32 -6.28
N VAL A 313 -24.05 43.46 -6.87
CA VAL A 313 -22.67 43.72 -7.31
C VAL A 313 -21.64 43.61 -6.18
N LYS A 314 -21.99 44.09 -4.98
CA LYS A 314 -21.10 44.03 -3.80
C LYS A 314 -20.77 42.59 -3.41
N LYS A 315 -21.78 41.70 -3.43
CA LYS A 315 -21.59 40.30 -3.05
C LYS A 315 -20.76 39.53 -4.06
N ILE A 316 -20.88 39.86 -5.34
CA ILE A 316 -20.05 39.27 -6.40
C ILE A 316 -18.58 39.66 -6.25
N ILE A 317 -18.29 40.91 -5.90
CA ILE A 317 -16.90 41.36 -5.69
C ILE A 317 -16.30 40.58 -4.51
N GLU A 318 -17.03 40.46 -3.40
CA GLU A 318 -16.62 39.64 -2.24
C GLU A 318 -16.36 38.17 -2.63
N LEU A 319 -17.28 37.54 -3.37
CA LEU A 319 -17.14 36.14 -3.78
C LEU A 319 -15.97 35.93 -4.76
N LYS A 320 -15.74 36.86 -5.69
CA LYS A 320 -14.58 36.81 -6.59
C LYS A 320 -13.26 36.97 -5.85
N GLU A 321 -13.22 37.82 -4.83
CA GLU A 321 -12.05 37.98 -3.97
C GLU A 321 -11.78 36.71 -3.15
N MET A 322 -12.84 36.13 -2.55
CA MET A 322 -12.74 34.85 -1.85
C MET A 322 -12.26 33.72 -2.77
N MET A 323 -12.74 33.67 -4.01
CA MET A 323 -12.24 32.72 -5.01
C MET A 323 -10.76 32.89 -5.28
N ALA A 324 -10.30 34.13 -5.54
CA ALA A 324 -8.90 34.40 -5.84
C ALA A 324 -8.00 34.00 -4.67
N GLN A 325 -8.41 34.34 -3.44
CA GLN A 325 -7.68 33.96 -2.22
C GLN A 325 -7.66 32.44 -2.02
N ALA A 326 -8.80 31.75 -2.17
CA ALA A 326 -8.88 30.30 -2.05
C ALA A 326 -8.02 29.59 -3.09
N GLN A 327 -8.01 30.07 -4.33
CA GLN A 327 -7.22 29.50 -5.41
C GLN A 327 -5.70 29.71 -5.17
N GLN A 328 -5.31 30.88 -4.66
CA GLN A 328 -3.93 31.14 -4.24
C GLN A 328 -3.51 30.24 -3.07
N GLN A 329 -4.39 30.05 -2.07
CA GLN A 329 -4.15 29.14 -0.94
C GLN A 329 -3.97 27.70 -1.42
N MET A 330 -4.79 27.25 -2.37
CA MET A 330 -4.66 25.90 -2.95
C MET A 330 -3.32 25.73 -3.66
N VAL A 331 -2.91 26.67 -4.52
CA VAL A 331 -1.60 26.60 -5.22
C VAL A 331 -0.43 26.59 -4.22
N GLN A 332 -0.51 27.42 -3.18
CA GLN A 332 0.51 27.43 -2.12
C GLN A 332 0.50 26.12 -1.31
N GLY A 333 -0.68 25.58 -1.03
CA GLY A 333 -0.88 24.31 -0.33
C GLY A 333 -0.29 23.13 -1.10
N GLU A 334 -0.54 23.04 -2.40
CA GLU A 334 0.04 22.03 -3.29
C GLU A 334 1.57 22.09 -3.25
N ARG A 335 2.13 23.29 -3.39
CA ARG A 335 3.59 23.49 -3.34
C ARG A 335 4.19 23.04 -2.00
N LEU A 336 3.60 23.44 -0.88
CA LEU A 336 4.09 23.06 0.45
C LEU A 336 3.97 21.56 0.71
N ARG A 337 2.88 20.94 0.24
CA ARG A 337 2.69 19.49 0.30
C ARG A 337 3.80 18.76 -0.47
N ASP A 338 4.09 19.20 -1.69
CA ASP A 338 5.12 18.61 -2.54
C ASP A 338 6.54 18.81 -1.95
N GLU A 339 6.85 20.00 -1.44
CA GLU A 339 8.11 20.29 -0.75
C GLU A 339 8.26 19.44 0.53
N GLY A 340 7.21 19.35 1.35
CA GLY A 340 7.20 18.52 2.57
C GLY A 340 7.38 17.03 2.28
N GLN A 341 6.80 16.55 1.18
CA GLN A 341 6.99 15.19 0.70
C GLN A 341 8.43 14.94 0.23
N GLN A 342 9.04 15.87 -0.50
CA GLN A 342 10.45 15.77 -0.93
C GLN A 342 11.41 15.71 0.26
N GLU A 343 11.19 16.54 1.30
CA GLU A 343 12.00 16.52 2.51
C GLU A 343 11.84 15.22 3.30
N THR A 344 10.61 14.72 3.38
CA THR A 344 10.32 13.41 3.97
C THR A 344 11.07 12.29 3.24
N MET A 345 11.11 12.32 1.90
CA MET A 345 11.90 11.36 1.11
C MET A 345 13.42 11.53 1.31
N ARG A 346 13.89 12.77 1.52
CA ARG A 346 15.30 13.07 1.77
C ARG A 346 15.75 12.56 3.15
N SER A 347 14.93 12.73 4.19
CA SER A 347 15.26 12.29 5.56
C SER A 347 15.54 10.78 5.64
N GLN A 348 14.82 9.99 4.84
CA GLN A 348 14.96 8.52 4.78
C GLN A 348 16.35 8.05 4.33
N ARG A 349 17.11 8.89 3.63
CA ARG A 349 18.50 8.57 3.26
C ARG A 349 19.44 8.58 4.47
N PHE A 350 19.06 9.30 5.53
CA PHE A 350 19.85 9.43 6.75
C PHE A 350 19.35 8.53 7.87
N LEU A 351 18.04 8.29 7.91
CA LEU A 351 17.43 7.48 8.95
C LEU A 351 17.71 5.99 8.76
N PRO A 352 17.96 5.24 9.86
CA PRO A 352 18.08 3.80 9.81
C PRO A 352 16.77 3.18 9.30
N HIS A 353 16.80 2.59 8.10
CA HIS A 353 15.64 1.94 7.50
C HIS A 353 15.91 0.46 7.27
N LEU A 354 14.84 -0.33 7.34
CA LEU A 354 14.89 -1.73 6.93
C LEU A 354 14.92 -1.79 5.39
N PRO A 355 15.80 -2.60 4.79
CA PRO A 355 15.82 -2.75 3.35
C PRO A 355 14.48 -3.29 2.81
N THR A 356 13.94 -2.69 1.76
CA THR A 356 12.70 -3.11 1.11
C THR A 356 12.93 -4.05 -0.08
N THR A 357 14.05 -4.76 -0.07
CA THR A 357 14.39 -5.71 -1.13
C THR A 357 13.42 -6.90 -1.15
N LYS A 358 13.18 -7.50 -2.32
CA LYS A 358 12.35 -8.72 -2.45
C LYS A 358 12.78 -9.83 -1.48
N ARG A 359 14.10 -9.97 -1.26
CA ARG A 359 14.68 -10.94 -0.32
C ARG A 359 14.29 -10.64 1.12
N MET A 360 14.40 -9.38 1.55
CA MET A 360 14.00 -8.97 2.91
C MET A 360 12.50 -9.16 3.14
N ILE A 361 11.66 -8.73 2.18
CA ILE A 361 10.21 -8.91 2.26
C ILE A 361 9.85 -10.40 2.33
N SER A 362 10.51 -11.24 1.52
CA SER A 362 10.30 -12.69 1.56
C SER A 362 10.71 -13.30 2.91
N ALA A 363 11.86 -12.90 3.47
CA ALA A 363 12.33 -13.36 4.78
C ALA A 363 11.35 -12.96 5.90
N ILE A 364 10.90 -11.70 5.91
CA ILE A 364 9.89 -11.21 6.84
C ILE A 364 8.60 -12.02 6.75
N ARG A 365 8.11 -12.28 5.53
CA ARG A 365 6.88 -13.09 5.35
C ARG A 365 7.05 -14.52 5.85
N LYS A 366 8.24 -15.12 5.71
CA LYS A 366 8.53 -16.45 6.27
C LYS A 366 8.55 -16.41 7.79
N MET A 367 9.21 -15.43 8.40
CA MET A 367 9.20 -15.22 9.85
C MET A 367 7.78 -14.99 10.36
N TYR A 368 6.98 -14.20 9.64
CA TYR A 368 5.60 -13.93 10.02
C TYR A 368 4.73 -15.20 10.03
N LYS A 369 4.93 -16.13 9.09
CA LYS A 369 4.26 -17.44 9.15
C LYS A 369 4.63 -18.23 10.41
N VAL A 370 5.90 -18.23 10.80
CA VAL A 370 6.35 -18.88 12.05
C VAL A 370 5.70 -18.22 13.27
N VAL A 371 5.56 -16.89 13.25
CA VAL A 371 4.85 -16.13 14.29
C VAL A 371 3.38 -16.53 14.37
N GLN A 372 2.69 -16.63 13.24
CA GLN A 372 1.28 -17.07 13.19
C GLN A 372 1.13 -18.47 13.79
N THR A 373 1.99 -19.42 13.39
CA THR A 373 1.98 -20.77 13.95
C THR A 373 2.32 -20.79 15.44
N LYS A 374 3.29 -19.98 15.90
CA LYS A 374 3.60 -19.87 17.34
C LYS A 374 2.41 -19.34 18.12
N ASP A 375 1.76 -18.31 17.59
CA ASP A 375 0.57 -17.72 18.20
C ASP A 375 -0.55 -18.76 18.31
N GLU A 376 -0.85 -19.49 17.22
CA GLU A 376 -1.79 -20.61 17.23
C GLU A 376 -1.43 -21.68 18.28
N ILE A 377 -0.15 -22.06 18.38
CA ILE A 377 0.33 -23.03 19.38
C ILE A 377 0.14 -22.53 20.80
N ASP A 378 0.39 -21.25 21.06
CA ASP A 378 0.22 -20.68 22.39
C ASP A 378 -1.26 -20.64 22.83
N HIS A 379 -2.20 -20.66 21.88
CA HIS A 379 -3.65 -20.70 22.13
C HIS A 379 -4.24 -22.12 22.08
N MET A 380 -3.46 -23.13 21.72
CA MET A 380 -3.90 -24.52 21.80
C MET A 380 -4.07 -24.96 23.27
N ASN A 381 -4.94 -25.94 23.49
CA ASN A 381 -5.11 -26.58 24.80
C ASN A 381 -3.71 -27.01 25.34
N PRO A 382 -3.36 -26.65 26.60
CA PRO A 382 -2.07 -27.01 27.22
C PRO A 382 -1.69 -28.48 27.09
N GLU A 383 -2.65 -29.40 27.14
CA GLU A 383 -2.43 -30.85 27.00
C GLU A 383 -2.04 -31.22 25.56
N LEU A 384 -2.72 -30.63 24.56
CA LEU A 384 -2.36 -30.82 23.14
C LEU A 384 -1.01 -30.18 22.82
N ARG A 385 -0.74 -29.02 23.40
CA ARG A 385 0.52 -28.30 23.27
C ARG A 385 1.70 -29.12 23.83
N SER A 386 1.54 -29.73 25.01
CA SER A 386 2.61 -30.54 25.61
C SER A 386 2.90 -31.77 24.73
N ILE A 387 1.87 -32.46 24.23
CA ILE A 387 2.03 -33.61 23.32
C ILE A 387 2.76 -33.20 22.02
N LEU A 388 2.39 -32.07 21.41
CA LEU A 388 3.02 -31.58 20.19
C LEU A 388 4.50 -31.21 20.38
N LEU A 389 4.85 -30.62 21.53
CA LEU A 389 6.22 -30.17 21.82
C LEU A 389 7.13 -31.29 22.36
N LEU A 390 6.57 -32.29 23.06
CA LEU A 390 7.33 -33.42 23.63
C LEU A 390 7.80 -34.45 22.59
N LYS A 391 7.17 -34.52 21.42
CA LYS A 391 7.52 -35.51 20.39
C LYS A 391 8.93 -35.31 19.78
N LYS A 392 9.65 -34.23 20.14
CA LYS A 392 11.00 -33.94 19.65
C LYS A 392 12.13 -34.26 20.63
N SER A 393 11.83 -34.52 21.91
CA SER A 393 12.84 -34.85 22.92
C SER A 393 13.06 -36.36 23.15
N GLY A 394 12.29 -37.22 22.48
CA GLY A 394 12.35 -38.68 22.68
C GLY A 394 12.93 -39.49 21.52
N GLY A 395 13.66 -38.87 20.58
CA GLY A 395 14.02 -39.49 19.29
C GLY A 395 15.51 -39.46 18.91
N SER A 396 16.43 -39.39 19.88
CA SER A 396 17.88 -39.41 19.60
C SER A 396 18.74 -40.17 20.62
N GLU A 397 18.18 -41.09 21.41
CA GLU A 397 18.97 -41.91 22.37
C GLU A 397 18.57 -43.40 22.41
N ALA A 398 18.13 -43.95 21.27
CA ALA A 398 17.87 -45.39 21.19
C ALA A 398 18.29 -45.93 19.82
N GLU A 399 19.60 -46.04 19.58
CA GLU A 399 20.19 -47.08 18.73
C GLU A 399 21.72 -47.04 18.87
N GLY A 400 22.31 -48.11 19.42
CA GLY A 400 23.74 -48.38 19.26
C GLY A 400 24.59 -48.63 20.51
N HIS A 401 24.08 -49.32 21.53
CA HIS A 401 24.94 -50.14 22.39
C HIS A 401 24.47 -51.59 22.34
N LEU A 402 25.22 -52.41 21.62
CA LEU A 402 25.35 -53.85 21.86
C LEU A 402 26.85 -54.19 21.88
N PRO A 403 27.25 -55.20 22.68
CA PRO A 403 28.58 -55.28 23.29
C PRO A 403 29.62 -55.96 22.40
N LEU A 404 30.88 -55.78 22.82
CA LEU A 404 32.11 -56.40 22.33
C LEU A 404 31.98 -57.91 22.06
N GLN A 405 32.42 -58.32 20.87
CA GLN A 405 33.39 -59.42 20.65
C GLN A 405 34.39 -59.01 19.58
#